data_AF-A0A8C5FD54-F1
#
_entry.id   AF-A0A8C5FD54-F1
#
_cell.length_a   1.000
_cell.length_b   1.000
_cell.length_c   1.000
_cell.angle_alpha   90.00
_cell.angle_beta   90.00
_cell.angle_gamma   90.00
#
_symmetry.space_group_name_H-M   'P 1'
#
loop_
_entity.id
_entity.type
_entity.pdbx_description
1 polymer ?
#
loop_
_entity_poly.entity_id
_entity_poly.type
_entity_poly.pdbx_seq_one_letter_code
_entity_poly.pdbx_strand_id
1 'polypeptide(L)'
;MPRKYKRKTDRVSTEELERALEEVQGKTIRQVGKEMKICRMTIKRYMDKKKVGEVTKPGYERTAAAKHVFNETMEKELADHIETLAAMFHGTGFAQRNNIDMPACWTRDKKRPDWFNAFKARYHLARRILEATSL
;
A
#
# COMPACT_ATOMS: atom_id res chain seq x y z
N MET A 1 3.99 -21.14 -18.48
CA MET A 1 3.93 -20.33 -19.73
C MET A 1 3.58 -18.89 -19.40
N PRO A 2 4.40 -17.89 -19.77
CA PRO A 2 4.05 -16.48 -19.56
C PRO A 2 2.81 -16.11 -20.39
N ARG A 3 1.81 -15.48 -19.76
CA ARG A 3 0.59 -15.03 -20.45
C ARG A 3 0.92 -13.90 -21.42
N LYS A 4 0.70 -14.10 -22.73
CA LYS A 4 0.89 -13.09 -23.81
C LYS A 4 -0.26 -12.09 -23.95
N TYR A 5 -0.89 -11.68 -22.85
CA TYR A 5 -2.02 -10.75 -22.93
C TYR A 5 -1.53 -9.32 -23.20
N LYS A 6 -1.90 -8.75 -24.35
CA LYS A 6 -1.76 -7.31 -24.64
C LYS A 6 -3.12 -6.63 -24.49
N ARG A 7 -3.16 -5.53 -23.74
CA ARG A 7 -4.38 -4.71 -23.60
C ARG A 7 -4.73 -4.08 -24.95
N LYS A 8 -6.03 -4.01 -25.26
CA LYS A 8 -6.57 -3.39 -26.48
C LYS A 8 -7.01 -1.93 -26.29
N THR A 9 -6.95 -1.42 -25.06
CA THR A 9 -7.45 -0.09 -24.70
C THR A 9 -6.47 0.58 -23.75
N ASP A 10 -6.18 1.84 -24.04
CA ASP A 10 -5.38 2.68 -23.16
C ASP A 10 -6.16 3.10 -21.91
N ARG A 11 -5.41 3.48 -20.87
CA ARG A 11 -6.02 4.05 -19.66
C ARG A 11 -6.31 5.52 -19.94
N VAL A 12 -7.58 5.90 -19.78
CA VAL A 12 -8.01 7.30 -19.76
C VAL A 12 -7.36 7.98 -18.55
N SER A 13 -6.82 9.18 -18.74
CA SER A 13 -6.17 9.92 -17.67
C SER A 13 -7.21 10.43 -16.66
N THR A 14 -6.77 10.78 -15.45
CA THR A 14 -7.65 11.39 -14.45
C THR A 14 -8.16 12.75 -14.90
N GLU A 15 -7.31 13.56 -15.54
CA GLU A 15 -7.65 14.88 -16.07
C GLU A 15 -8.75 14.81 -17.15
N GLU A 16 -8.65 13.83 -18.07
CA GLU A 16 -9.66 13.59 -19.09
C GLU A 16 -11.01 13.16 -18.48
N LEU A 17 -10.96 12.37 -17.40
CA LEU A 17 -12.17 11.96 -16.68
C LEU A 17 -12.82 13.13 -15.92
N GLU A 18 -12.03 14.08 -15.42
CA GLU A 18 -12.58 15.27 -14.76
C GLU A 18 -13.26 16.21 -15.75
N ARG A 19 -12.64 16.46 -16.91
CA ARG A 19 -13.31 17.20 -18.02
C ARG A 19 -14.59 16.50 -18.47
N ALA A 20 -14.59 15.17 -18.52
CA ALA A 20 -15.78 14.39 -18.87
C ALA A 20 -16.92 14.60 -17.87
N LEU A 21 -16.60 14.77 -16.59
CA LEU A 21 -17.62 15.02 -15.56
C LEU A 21 -18.25 16.39 -15.68
N GLU A 22 -17.46 17.42 -16.03
CA GLU A 22 -17.96 18.77 -16.26
C GLU A 22 -18.94 18.79 -17.44
N GLU A 23 -18.59 18.12 -18.55
CA GLU A 23 -19.47 18.04 -19.72
C GLU A 23 -20.77 17.25 -19.45
N VAL A 24 -20.74 16.26 -18.55
CA VAL A 24 -21.92 15.47 -18.16
C VAL A 24 -22.96 16.31 -17.39
N GLN A 25 -22.61 17.48 -16.85
CA GLN A 25 -23.60 18.35 -16.20
C GLN A 25 -24.61 18.93 -17.20
N GLY A 26 -24.20 19.10 -18.47
CA GLY A 26 -25.06 19.63 -19.54
C GLY A 26 -25.48 18.62 -20.60
N LYS A 27 -24.90 17.40 -20.61
CA LYS A 27 -25.12 16.37 -21.64
C LYS A 27 -25.31 14.99 -21.03
N THR A 28 -25.87 14.05 -21.81
CA THR A 28 -25.95 12.65 -21.36
C THR A 28 -24.58 11.97 -21.38
N ILE A 29 -24.34 11.04 -20.45
CA ILE A 29 -23.09 10.26 -20.37
C ILE A 29 -22.77 9.54 -21.69
N ARG A 30 -23.79 9.10 -22.44
CA ARG A 30 -23.60 8.45 -23.75
C ARG A 30 -23.05 9.41 -24.78
N GLN A 31 -23.52 10.66 -24.78
CA GLN A 31 -23.07 11.69 -25.71
C GLN A 31 -21.63 12.09 -25.42
N VAL A 32 -21.31 12.41 -24.16
CA VAL A 32 -19.94 12.74 -23.72
C VAL A 32 -18.97 11.60 -24.01
N GLY A 33 -19.37 10.36 -23.75
CA GLY A 33 -18.53 9.19 -24.07
C GLY A 33 -18.26 9.03 -25.57
N LYS A 34 -19.18 9.44 -26.43
CA LYS A 34 -18.98 9.41 -27.89
C LYS A 34 -18.07 10.55 -28.35
N GLU A 35 -18.27 11.76 -27.82
CA GLU A 35 -17.48 12.96 -28.16
C GLU A 35 -16.02 12.81 -27.73
N MET A 36 -15.79 12.40 -26.48
CA MET A 36 -14.45 12.25 -25.90
C MET A 36 -13.82 10.86 -26.13
N LYS A 37 -14.50 9.97 -26.87
CA LYS A 37 -14.08 8.57 -27.10
C LYS A 37 -13.81 7.78 -25.82
N ILE A 38 -14.50 8.12 -24.72
CA ILE A 38 -14.41 7.43 -23.44
C ILE A 38 -15.61 6.48 -23.29
N CYS A 39 -15.36 5.25 -22.84
CA CYS A 39 -16.45 4.33 -22.57
C CYS A 39 -17.40 4.90 -21.50
N ARG A 40 -18.72 4.90 -21.78
CA ARG A 40 -19.77 5.36 -20.86
C ARG A 40 -19.65 4.78 -19.44
N MET A 41 -19.19 3.53 -19.34
CA MET A 41 -19.05 2.83 -18.06
C MET A 41 -17.86 3.35 -17.25
N THR A 42 -16.81 3.86 -17.91
CA THR A 42 -15.66 4.47 -17.24
C THR A 42 -16.10 5.78 -16.58
N ILE A 43 -16.83 6.63 -17.30
CA ILE A 43 -17.38 7.90 -16.79
C ILE A 43 -18.32 7.63 -15.60
N LYS A 44 -19.28 6.71 -15.77
CA LYS A 44 -20.21 6.33 -14.70
C LYS A 44 -19.50 5.82 -13.44
N ARG A 45 -18.54 4.90 -13.59
CA ARG A 45 -17.75 4.38 -12.46
C ARG A 45 -16.96 5.47 -11.76
N TYR A 46 -16.48 6.47 -12.48
CA TYR A 46 -15.75 7.59 -11.91
C TYR A 46 -16.68 8.54 -11.14
N MET A 47 -17.88 8.83 -11.67
CA MET A 47 -18.95 9.55 -10.95
C MET A 47 -19.32 8.86 -9.64
N ASP A 48 -19.62 7.56 -9.70
CA ASP A 48 -20.05 6.78 -8.54
C ASP A 48 -18.96 6.77 -7.45
N LYS A 49 -17.68 6.71 -7.84
CA LYS A 49 -16.55 6.84 -6.91
C LYS A 49 -16.46 8.23 -6.26
N LYS A 50 -16.68 9.32 -7.01
CA LYS A 50 -16.67 10.68 -6.44
C LYS A 50 -17.82 10.88 -5.42
N LYS A 51 -19.01 10.31 -5.67
CA LYS A 51 -20.16 10.41 -4.74
C LYS A 51 -19.91 9.79 -3.37
N VAL A 52 -19.13 8.71 -3.31
CA VAL A 52 -18.80 8.02 -2.06
C VAL A 52 -17.74 8.78 -1.25
N GLY A 53 -17.18 9.90 -1.78
CA GLY A 53 -16.03 10.59 -1.18
C GLY A 53 -14.73 9.78 -1.27
N GLU A 54 -14.74 8.67 -2.03
CA GLU A 54 -13.70 7.64 -2.06
C GLU A 54 -12.58 7.93 -3.07
N VAL A 55 -12.56 9.12 -3.67
CA VAL A 55 -11.51 9.54 -4.60
C VAL A 55 -10.43 10.26 -3.83
N THR A 56 -9.60 9.50 -3.14
CA THR A 56 -8.26 9.99 -2.79
C THR A 56 -7.18 9.31 -3.59
N LYS A 57 -7.25 8.00 -3.88
CA LYS A 57 -6.16 7.32 -4.61
C LYS A 57 -6.63 6.16 -5.51
N PRO A 58 -6.47 6.24 -6.84
CA PRO A 58 -6.75 5.12 -7.74
C PRO A 58 -5.65 4.03 -7.64
N GLY A 59 -6.05 2.75 -7.56
CA GLY A 59 -5.12 1.62 -7.73
C GLY A 59 -4.87 0.79 -6.46
N TYR A 60 -3.68 0.20 -6.37
CA TYR A 60 -3.27 -0.68 -5.27
C TYR A 60 -3.24 0.03 -3.91
N GLU A 61 -3.07 1.35 -3.90
CA GLU A 61 -3.06 2.17 -2.68
C GLU A 61 -4.40 2.12 -1.93
N ARG A 62 -5.53 2.07 -2.63
CA ARG A 62 -6.84 1.86 -2.00
C ARG A 62 -6.91 0.50 -1.31
N THR A 63 -6.39 -0.54 -1.96
CA THR A 63 -6.40 -1.90 -1.39
C THR A 63 -5.44 -1.99 -0.21
N ALA A 64 -4.34 -1.23 -0.23
CA ALA A 64 -3.42 -1.12 0.89
C ALA A 64 -4.06 -0.38 2.07
N ALA A 65 -4.71 0.78 1.81
CA ALA A 65 -5.43 1.56 2.81
C ALA A 65 -6.56 0.75 3.48
N ALA A 66 -7.38 0.05 2.70
CA ALA A 66 -8.46 -0.80 3.23
C ALA A 66 -7.96 -2.05 3.97
N LYS A 67 -6.67 -2.40 3.85
CA LYS A 67 -6.03 -3.54 4.53
C LYS A 67 -5.10 -3.09 5.67
N HIS A 68 -5.18 -1.84 6.09
CA HIS A 68 -4.50 -1.41 7.32
C HIS A 68 -5.08 -2.21 8.50
N VAL A 69 -4.24 -3.03 9.11
CA VAL A 69 -4.59 -3.84 10.29
C VAL A 69 -4.76 -2.95 11.53
N PHE A 70 -3.99 -1.85 11.58
CA PHE A 70 -4.03 -0.86 12.64
C PHE A 70 -4.31 0.53 12.06
N ASN A 71 -5.01 1.35 12.85
CA ASN A 71 -5.17 2.77 12.58
C ASN A 71 -3.82 3.50 12.68
N GLU A 72 -3.69 4.67 12.06
CA GLU A 72 -2.42 5.42 12.04
C GLU A 72 -1.89 5.75 13.45
N THR A 73 -2.79 6.05 14.40
CA THR A 73 -2.44 6.30 15.80
C THR A 73 -1.85 5.06 16.47
N MET A 74 -2.48 3.91 16.26
CA MET A 74 -2.03 2.61 16.79
C MET A 74 -0.72 2.15 16.15
N GLU A 75 -0.52 2.37 14.85
CA GLU A 75 0.76 2.07 14.20
C GLU A 75 1.88 2.95 14.77
N LYS A 76 1.59 4.22 15.07
CA LYS A 76 2.58 5.14 15.66
C LYS A 76 2.92 4.76 17.10
N GLU A 77 1.92 4.50 17.96
CA GLU A 77 2.15 4.03 19.33
C GLU A 77 2.98 2.75 19.36
N LEU A 78 2.71 1.82 18.44
CA LEU A 78 3.49 0.60 18.30
C LEU A 78 4.94 0.88 17.87
N ALA A 79 5.16 1.82 16.95
CA ALA A 79 6.50 2.20 16.52
C ALA A 79 7.30 2.83 17.67
N ASP A 80 6.70 3.77 18.41
CA ASP A 80 7.31 4.44 19.56
C ASP A 80 7.62 3.43 20.68
N HIS A 81 6.73 2.46 20.91
CA HIS A 81 6.95 1.39 21.86
C HIS A 81 8.10 0.45 21.43
N ILE A 82 8.21 0.12 20.14
CA ILE A 82 9.33 -0.66 19.63
C ILE A 82 10.65 0.11 19.75
N GLU A 83 10.63 1.43 19.54
CA GLU A 83 11.82 2.28 19.68
C GLU A 83 12.28 2.40 21.13
N THR A 84 11.35 2.60 22.07
CA THR A 84 11.66 2.60 23.51
C THR A 84 12.18 1.25 23.98
N LEU A 85 11.58 0.14 23.53
CA LEU A 85 12.10 -1.20 23.81
C LEU A 85 13.47 -1.45 23.19
N ALA A 86 13.73 -0.97 21.97
CA ALA A 86 15.05 -1.09 21.32
C ALA A 86 16.13 -0.23 22.01
N ALA A 87 15.73 0.89 22.61
CA ALA A 87 16.61 1.73 23.43
C ALA A 87 16.90 1.09 24.79
N MET A 88 15.89 0.52 25.45
CA MET A 88 16.01 -0.12 26.77
C MET A 88 16.72 -1.47 26.70
N PHE A 89 16.36 -2.28 25.71
CA PHE A 89 16.94 -3.58 25.46
C PHE A 89 17.69 -3.45 24.14
N HIS A 90 19.02 -3.48 24.18
CA HIS A 90 19.90 -3.61 23.01
C HIS A 90 19.61 -4.95 22.27
N GLY A 91 18.44 -5.01 21.63
CA GLY A 91 17.55 -6.17 21.65
C GLY A 91 17.65 -7.01 20.40
N THR A 92 18.78 -7.68 20.26
CA THR A 92 18.89 -8.96 19.54
C THR A 92 19.87 -9.90 20.22
N GLY A 93 20.71 -9.39 21.12
CA GLY A 93 21.66 -10.21 21.88
C GLY A 93 21.03 -11.05 23.01
N PHE A 94 19.83 -10.76 23.51
CA PHE A 94 19.31 -11.46 24.70
C PHE A 94 18.99 -12.94 24.43
N ALA A 95 18.32 -13.27 23.34
CA ALA A 95 18.01 -14.68 23.01
C ALA A 95 19.27 -15.49 22.69
N GLN A 96 20.23 -14.88 21.97
CA GLN A 96 21.54 -15.48 21.69
C GLN A 96 22.40 -15.62 22.95
N ARG A 97 22.45 -14.61 23.83
CA ARG A 97 23.19 -14.65 25.10
C ARG A 97 22.63 -15.66 26.09
N ASN A 98 21.33 -15.93 26.04
CA ASN A 98 20.65 -16.86 26.94
C ASN A 98 20.37 -18.24 26.30
N ASN A 99 20.94 -18.55 25.13
CA ASN A 99 20.76 -19.83 24.42
C ASN A 99 19.28 -20.26 24.29
N ILE A 100 18.38 -19.30 24.07
CA ILE A 100 16.96 -19.59 23.88
C ILE A 100 16.77 -20.02 22.42
N ASP A 101 16.21 -21.20 22.20
CA ASP A 101 15.97 -21.73 20.86
C ASP A 101 14.99 -20.85 20.09
N MET A 102 15.40 -20.35 18.93
CA MET A 102 14.64 -19.39 18.15
C MET A 102 14.04 -20.07 16.91
N PRO A 103 12.75 -19.84 16.61
CA PRO A 103 12.13 -20.44 15.43
C PRO A 103 12.85 -20.07 14.13
N ALA A 104 13.12 -21.07 13.28
CA ALA A 104 13.82 -20.90 12.00
C ALA A 104 13.13 -19.90 11.03
N CYS A 105 11.86 -19.56 11.27
CA CYS A 105 11.15 -18.53 10.51
C CYS A 105 11.67 -17.10 10.76
N TRP A 106 12.44 -16.86 11.83
CA TRP A 106 13.02 -15.54 12.14
C TRP A 106 14.25 -15.21 11.30
N THR A 107 15.03 -16.23 10.92
CA THR A 107 16.25 -16.16 10.10
C THR A 107 16.01 -16.40 8.61
N ARG A 108 14.82 -16.83 8.20
CA ARG A 108 14.56 -17.20 6.80
C ARG A 108 14.39 -15.97 5.89
N ASP A 109 15.32 -15.78 4.97
CA ASP A 109 15.38 -14.65 4.01
C ASP A 109 14.30 -14.61 2.91
N LYS A 110 13.36 -15.55 2.90
CA LYS A 110 12.27 -15.55 1.92
C LYS A 110 11.09 -14.70 2.39
N LYS A 111 11.28 -13.38 2.35
CA LYS A 111 10.24 -12.41 2.76
C LYS A 111 9.23 -12.22 1.63
N ARG A 112 8.00 -12.74 1.79
CA ARG A 112 6.84 -12.10 1.16
C ARG A 112 6.76 -10.65 1.66
N PRO A 113 6.17 -9.71 0.90
CA PRO A 113 5.80 -8.41 1.44
C PRO A 113 4.68 -8.63 2.47
N ASP A 114 5.09 -8.99 3.67
CA ASP A 114 4.22 -9.15 4.81
C ASP A 114 3.91 -7.76 5.39
N TRP A 115 2.77 -7.61 6.06
CA TRP A 115 2.33 -6.35 6.65
C TRP A 115 3.44 -5.70 7.48
N PHE A 116 4.21 -6.51 8.22
CA PHE A 116 5.33 -6.06 9.05
C PHE A 116 6.49 -5.44 8.25
N ASN A 117 6.76 -5.91 7.02
CA ASN A 117 7.80 -5.31 6.17
C ASN A 117 7.37 -3.94 5.64
N ALA A 118 6.08 -3.79 5.31
CA ALA A 118 5.53 -2.48 4.92
C ALA A 118 5.49 -1.51 6.11
N PHE A 119 5.11 -1.97 7.29
CA PHE A 119 5.15 -1.21 8.54
C PHE A 119 6.56 -0.68 8.84
N LYS A 120 7.58 -1.54 8.81
CA LYS A 120 8.97 -1.12 9.01
C LYS A 120 9.43 -0.06 7.99
N ALA A 121 9.03 -0.19 6.74
CA ALA A 121 9.36 0.79 5.71
C ALA A 121 8.70 2.15 5.94
N ARG A 122 7.46 2.19 6.46
CA ARG A 122 6.73 3.42 6.81
C ARG A 122 7.36 4.19 7.97
N TYR A 123 7.86 3.47 8.98
CA TYR A 123 8.42 4.06 10.21
C TYR A 123 9.95 3.99 10.28
N HIS A 124 10.63 3.73 9.15
CA HIS A 124 12.10 3.65 9.04
C HIS A 124 12.78 2.73 10.07
N LEU A 125 12.09 1.65 10.49
CA LEU A 125 12.61 0.71 11.47
C LEU A 125 13.57 -0.27 10.80
N ALA A 126 14.87 -0.15 11.08
CA ALA A 126 15.89 -1.07 10.62
C ALA A 126 16.06 -2.25 11.57
N ARG A 127 16.23 -3.47 11.04
CA ARG A 127 16.85 -4.55 11.83
C ARG A 127 18.34 -4.21 11.93
N ARG A 128 18.84 -3.87 13.12
CA ARG A 128 20.29 -3.94 13.36
C ARG A 128 20.70 -5.40 13.18
N ILE A 129 21.42 -5.68 12.10
CA ILE A 129 22.25 -6.88 12.02
C ILE A 129 23.46 -6.51 12.88
N LEU A 130 23.65 -7.19 14.01
CA LEU A 130 24.88 -7.03 14.79
C LEU A 130 26.03 -7.45 13.86
N GLU A 131 26.91 -6.51 13.51
CA GLU A 131 28.24 -6.91 13.04
C GLU A 131 28.87 -7.73 14.16
N ALA A 132 29.37 -8.90 13.80
CA ALA A 132 30.04 -9.77 14.75
C ALA A 132 31.25 -9.02 15.30
N THR A 133 31.12 -8.44 16.49
CA THR A 133 32.29 -8.06 17.27
C THR A 133 32.96 -9.37 17.67
N SER A 134 33.93 -9.78 16.86
CA SER A 134 34.87 -10.85 17.17
C SER A 134 35.55 -10.58 18.52
N LEU A 135 35.66 -11.64 19.31
CA LEU A 135 36.43 -11.72 20.56
C LEU A 135 37.90 -11.37 20.35
#